data_AF-A0A261W0I6-F1
#
_entry.id   AF-A0A261W0I6-F1
#
_cell.length_a   1.000
_cell.length_b   1.000
_cell.length_c   1.000
_cell.angle_alpha   90.00
_cell.angle_beta   90.00
_cell.angle_gamma   90.00
#
_symmetry.space_group_name_H-M   'P 1'
#
loop_
_entity.id
_entity.type
_entity.pdbx_description
1 polymer ?
#
loop_
_entity_poly.entity_id
_entity_poly.type
_entity_poly.pdbx_seq_one_letter_code
_entity_poly.pdbx_strand_id
1 'polypeptide(L)' 'MTLSDYLKAERGRLAALARAIGAPISNMSDWASGRRPVPIERCPDIERATAGAVTRRDLRPDDWERIWPELAAQQEASHA' A
#
# COMPACT_ATOMS: atom_id res chain seq x y z
N MET A 1 1.98 4.71 -7.64
CA MET A 1 0.53 5.08 -7.61
C MET A 1 0.13 5.24 -6.15
N THR A 2 -0.51 6.34 -5.75
CA THR A 2 -0.86 6.53 -4.33
C THR A 2 -2.07 5.69 -3.92
N LEU A 3 -2.17 5.35 -2.63
CA LEU A 3 -3.35 4.68 -2.09
C LEU A 3 -4.64 5.49 -2.33
N SER A 4 -4.59 6.83 -2.17
CA SER A 4 -5.73 7.71 -2.45
C SER A 4 -6.20 7.58 -3.89
N ASP A 5 -5.27 7.63 -4.85
CA ASP A 5 -5.62 7.59 -6.27
C ASP A 5 -6.19 6.23 -6.67
N TYR A 6 -5.58 5.14 -6.16
CA TYR A 6 -6.11 3.80 -6.35
C TYR A 6 -7.55 3.67 -5.86
N LEU A 7 -7.86 4.21 -4.68
CA LEU A 7 -9.20 4.16 -4.08
C LEU A 7 -10.22 5.03 -4.83
N LYS A 8 -9.81 6.17 -5.39
CA LYS A 8 -10.69 7.09 -6.14
C LYS A 8 -10.98 6.59 -7.55
N ALA A 9 -10.13 5.74 -8.11
CA ALA A 9 -10.29 5.22 -9.46
C ALA A 9 -11.58 4.40 -9.68
N GLU A 10 -12.19 3.86 -8.62
CA GLU A 10 -13.43 3.08 -8.72
C GLU A 10 -14.31 3.22 -7.47
N ARG A 11 -15.60 3.51 -7.68
CA ARG A 11 -16.57 3.62 -6.57
C ARG A 11 -16.69 2.29 -5.84
N GLY A 12 -16.57 2.32 -4.51
CA GLY A 12 -16.70 1.13 -3.66
C GLY A 12 -15.37 0.39 -3.42
N ARG A 13 -14.29 0.76 -4.11
CA ARG A 13 -12.97 0.16 -3.94
C ARG A 13 -12.41 0.32 -2.52
N LEU A 14 -12.73 1.41 -1.84
CA LEU A 14 -12.40 1.61 -0.42
C LEU A 14 -12.98 0.50 0.46
N ALA A 15 -14.28 0.25 0.33
CA ALA A 15 -14.96 -0.80 1.10
C ALA A 15 -14.48 -2.20 0.68
N ALA A 16 -14.23 -2.42 -0.62
CA ALA A 16 -13.68 -3.68 -1.10
C ALA A 16 -12.29 -3.97 -0.54
N LEU A 17 -11.37 -2.99 -0.56
CA LEU A 17 -10.02 -3.14 -0.03
C LEU A 17 -10.03 -3.34 1.48
N ALA A 18 -10.84 -2.55 2.21
CA ALA A 18 -11.00 -2.68 3.66
C ALA A 18 -11.46 -4.09 4.05
N ARG A 19 -12.45 -4.66 3.34
CA ARG A 19 -12.88 -6.05 3.53
C ARG A 19 -11.80 -7.06 3.18
N ALA A 20 -11.09 -6.86 2.07
CA ALA A 20 -10.08 -7.80 1.59
C ALA A 20 -8.92 -7.98 2.59
N ILE A 21 -8.54 -6.92 3.31
CA ILE A 21 -7.45 -6.97 4.30
C ILE A 21 -7.95 -7.04 5.76
N GLY A 22 -9.27 -7.12 5.97
CA GLY A 22 -9.87 -7.15 7.31
C GLY A 22 -9.63 -5.88 8.14
N ALA A 23 -9.49 -4.71 7.50
CA ALA A 23 -9.27 -3.44 8.18
C ALA A 23 -10.57 -2.63 8.30
N PRO A 24 -10.75 -1.85 9.39
CA PRO A 24 -11.85 -0.88 9.47
C PRO A 24 -11.80 0.15 8.34
N ILE A 25 -12.97 0.51 7.79
CA ILE A 25 -13.10 1.52 6.74
C ILE A 25 -12.51 2.87 7.16
N SER A 26 -12.65 3.25 8.43
CA SER A 26 -12.07 4.48 8.98
C SER A 26 -10.55 4.53 8.82
N ASN A 27 -9.87 3.41 9.06
CA ASN A 27 -8.42 3.31 8.93
C ASN A 27 -8.01 3.51 7.47
N MET A 28 -8.77 2.94 6.53
CA MET A 28 -8.51 3.11 5.10
C MET A 28 -8.56 4.58 4.68
N SER A 29 -9.55 5.34 5.18
CA SER A 29 -9.67 6.78 4.93
C SER A 29 -8.52 7.58 5.57
N ASP A 30 -8.14 7.24 6.81
CA ASP A 30 -7.01 7.89 7.49
C ASP A 30 -5.68 7.64 6.76
N TRP A 31 -5.47 6.44 6.24
CA TRP A 31 -4.29 6.07 5.44
C TRP A 31 -4.28 6.77 4.10
N ALA A 32 -5.41 6.76 3.38
CA ALA A 32 -5.52 7.40 2.07
C ALA A 32 -5.32 8.91 2.13
N SER A 33 -5.73 9.54 3.23
CA SER A 33 -5.52 10.98 3.47
C SER A 33 -4.12 11.33 4.00
N GLY A 34 -3.31 10.34 4.36
CA GLY A 34 -2.00 10.54 4.99
C GLY A 34 -2.07 11.04 6.43
N ARG A 35 -3.26 11.15 7.04
CA ARG A 35 -3.43 11.55 8.45
C ARG A 35 -2.71 10.59 9.38
N ARG A 36 -2.73 9.30 9.05
CA ARG A 36 -1.95 8.27 9.74
C ARG A 36 -1.18 7.46 8.71
N PRO A 37 0.11 7.18 8.94
CA PRO A 37 0.85 6.28 8.06
C PRO A 37 0.25 4.87 8.13
N VAL A 38 0.38 4.13 7.03
CA VAL A 38 0.00 2.72 7.00
C VAL A 38 0.95 1.93 7.91
N PRO A 39 0.43 1.13 8.85
CA PRO A 39 1.26 0.25 9.67
C PRO A 39 2.07 -0.71 8.81
N ILE A 40 3.31 -0.97 9.22
CA ILE A 40 4.28 -1.77 8.45
C ILE A 40 3.69 -3.16 8.12
N GLU A 41 3.01 -3.77 9.08
CA GLU A 41 2.37 -5.07 8.95
C GLU A 41 1.22 -5.10 7.94
N ARG A 42 0.63 -3.94 7.60
CA ARG A 42 -0.48 -3.82 6.64
C ARG A 42 -0.03 -3.52 5.21
N CYS A 43 1.18 -3.01 5.02
CA CYS A 43 1.69 -2.70 3.68
C CYS A 43 1.72 -3.94 2.75
N PRO A 44 2.19 -5.13 3.20
CA PRO A 44 2.11 -6.36 2.40
C PRO A 44 0.67 -6.77 2.04
N ASP A 45 -0.27 -6.62 2.98
CA ASP A 45 -1.68 -7.00 2.77
C ASP A 45 -2.31 -6.13 1.67
N ILE A 46 -2.06 -4.81 1.72
CA ILE A 46 -2.55 -3.86 0.72
C ILE A 46 -1.92 -4.15 -0.63
N GLU A 47 -0.61 -4.36 -0.70
CA GLU A 47 0.06 -4.67 -1.98
C GLU A 47 -0.52 -5.93 -2.63
N ARG A 48 -0.74 -6.99 -1.85
CA ARG A 48 -1.36 -8.22 -2.35
C ARG A 48 -2.81 -8.01 -2.78
N ALA A 49 -3.61 -7.31 -1.97
CA ALA A 49 -5.02 -7.06 -2.26
C ALA A 49 -5.23 -6.12 -3.46
N THR A 50 -4.22 -5.30 -3.79
CA THR A 50 -4.20 -4.43 -4.97
C THR A 50 -3.47 -5.03 -6.16
N ALA A 51 -3.03 -6.30 -6.06
CA ALA A 51 -2.23 -6.98 -7.09
C ALA A 51 -1.00 -6.17 -7.54
N GLY A 52 -0.34 -5.48 -6.61
CA GLY A 52 0.82 -4.65 -6.88
C GLY A 52 0.51 -3.26 -7.44
N ALA A 53 -0.76 -2.89 -7.64
CA ALA A 53 -1.12 -1.54 -8.09
C ALA A 53 -0.74 -0.45 -7.06
N VAL A 54 -0.71 -0.80 -5.78
CA VAL A 54 -0.16 0.03 -4.69
C VAL A 54 0.89 -0.79 -3.97
N THR A 55 2.16 -0.40 -4.10
CA THR A 55 3.28 -1.16 -3.53
C THR A 55 3.61 -0.71 -2.10
N ARG A 56 4.35 -1.54 -1.35
CA ARG A 56 4.93 -1.13 -0.05
C ARG A 56 5.73 0.17 -0.15
N ARG A 57 6.39 0.42 -1.29
CA ARG A 57 7.14 1.66 -1.56
C ARG A 57 6.22 2.86 -1.73
N ASP A 58 5.09 2.69 -2.43
CA ASP A 58 4.07 3.75 -2.54
C ASP A 58 3.44 4.09 -1.17
N LEU A 59 3.31 3.10 -0.29
CA LEU A 59 2.71 3.26 1.04
C LEU A 59 3.66 3.88 2.07
N ARG A 60 4.97 3.68 1.89
CA ARG A 60 6.02 4.11 2.82
C ARG A 60 7.24 4.68 2.07
N PRO A 61 7.07 5.78 1.33
CA PRO A 61 8.13 6.31 0.47
C PRO A 61 9.39 6.72 1.22
N ASP A 62 9.27 7.09 2.50
CA ASP A 62 10.37 7.67 3.28
C ASP A 62 11.23 6.63 4.02
N ASP A 63 10.73 5.41 4.24
CA ASP A 63 11.42 4.41 5.06
C ASP A 63 11.31 2.96 4.57
N TRP A 64 10.71 2.71 3.40
CA TRP A 64 10.61 1.37 2.83
C TRP A 64 11.97 0.68 2.68
N GLU A 65 13.03 1.39 2.31
CA GLU A 65 14.38 0.82 2.13
C GLU A 65 14.96 0.27 3.43
N ARG A 66 14.66 0.94 4.54
CA ARG A 66 15.10 0.53 5.87
C ARG A 66 14.31 -0.67 6.38
N ILE A 67 13.02 -0.76 6.03
CA ILE A 67 12.11 -1.79 6.51
C ILE A 67 12.21 -3.07 5.66
N TRP A 68 12.31 -2.91 4.33
CA TRP A 68 12.37 -3.98 3.32
C TRP A 68 13.54 -3.76 2.34
N PRO A 69 14.80 -3.85 2.81
CA PRO A 69 15.98 -3.66 1.95
C PRO A 69 16.03 -4.64 0.78
N GLU A 70 15.44 -5.83 0.91
CA GLU A 70 15.33 -6.83 -0.15
C GLU A 70 14.59 -6.33 -1.38
N LEU A 71 13.64 -5.38 -1.23
CA LEU A 71 12.93 -4.81 -2.36
C LEU A 71 13.86 -3.97 -3.23
N ALA A 72 14.88 -3.31 -2.66
CA ALA A 72 15.85 -2.54 -3.45
C ALA A 72 16.69 -3.48 -4.33
N ALA A 73 17.14 -4.60 -3.77
CA ALA A 73 17.94 -5.60 -4.49
C ALA A 73 17.17 -6.30 -5.63
N GLN A 74 15.85 -6.51 -5.49
CA GLN A 74 15.02 -7.13 -6.53
C GLN A 74 14.91 -6.28 -7.81
N GLN A 75 15.12 -4.97 -7.71
CA GLN A 75 15.06 -4.07 -8.86
C GLN A 75 16.31 -4.17 -9.74
N GLU A 76 17.46 -4.48 -9.14
CA GLU A 76 18.73 -4.69 -9.85
C GLU A 76 18.73 -6.01 -10.62
N ALA A 77 18.19 -7.09 -10.03
CA ALA A 77 18.11 -8.40 -10.68
C ALA A 77 17.16 -8.45 -11.89
N SER A 78 16.21 -7.51 -11.97
CA SER A 78 15.30 -7.39 -13.12
C SER A 78 15.88 -6.56 -14.27
N HIS A 79 17.02 -5.90 -14.06
CA HIS A 79 17.74 -5.06 -15.03
C HIS A 79 19.12 -5.62 -15.43
N ALA A 80 19.47 -6.83 -14.98
CA ALA A 80 20.68 -7.57 -15.36
C ALA A 80 20.32 -8.73 -16.30
#